data_AF-A0A9W8C823-F1
#
_entry.id   AF-A0A9W8C823-F1
#
_cell.length_a   1.000
_cell.length_b   1.000
_cell.length_c   1.000
_cell.angle_alpha   90.00
_cell.angle_beta   90.00
_cell.angle_gamma   90.00
#
_symmetry.space_group_name_H-M   'P 1'
#
loop_
_entity.id
_entity.type
_entity.pdbx_description
1 polymer ?
#
loop_
_entity_poly.entity_id
_entity_poly.type
_entity_poly.pdbx_seq_one_letter_code
_entity_poly.pdbx_strand_id
1 'polypeptide(L)'
;VPPPTCRPTMSQSRLMPQPIGLVKNVCGSLQVCKDAIEFLNGINEPVVVVSVVGLYRTGKSYLMNRLAGQQTGFALGNTIESKTKGIWMWCIPHPTKAGQTLVLLDTEGLGDVNKGDSKNDGWIFCLAVLLSSTLVYNSRGTIDNDAIQNLHYVTEISEQIKIRSPSAEADEEEEGSQFVHFFPSFVWVVRDFTLSLEFQGKKVTEDEYLDLALKLKKGVSKKISDYNLPRECIQNYFPSQKCFVFPLPTPPENMARLESLQDLVPGFLETTGHFCEYIFVESAVKKLKGGHSVTGKMLGQLAQIYVETISSGNVLCLDNAVVALAHQENHTAVQEALKVYQERMDEVKNKFPVSVTNITSEHQKFSKLASSEFMKHSFKDDKGDYLKELVKVINDYYENLIEENEMASERKCKELLKDLFSDMNERLQNGEYSQCGGYEIYCRDRDAIIAQYRREPNKGVKAEAVLNDFLNLRKAEANGILYADKMLTENDRKFQEEKEKAALLEQKCKEEKETRIKVERMLEAA
;
A
#
# COMPACT_ATOMS: atom_id res chain seq x y z
N VAL A 1 -22.24 -44.39 -2.02
CA VAL A 1 -21.04 -43.70 -2.56
C VAL A 1 -21.24 -42.21 -2.33
N PRO A 2 -20.54 -41.57 -1.37
CA PRO A 2 -20.64 -40.13 -1.21
C PRO A 2 -19.90 -39.41 -2.35
N PRO A 3 -20.31 -38.18 -2.73
CA PRO A 3 -19.64 -37.45 -3.80
C PRO A 3 -18.26 -36.96 -3.34
N PRO A 4 -17.29 -36.80 -4.26
CA PRO A 4 -15.92 -36.48 -3.91
C PRO A 4 -15.81 -35.01 -3.49
N THR A 5 -15.42 -34.79 -2.23
CA THR A 5 -15.00 -33.48 -1.72
C THR A 5 -13.63 -33.13 -2.29
N CYS A 6 -13.60 -32.45 -3.43
CA CYS A 6 -12.43 -31.69 -3.85
C CYS A 6 -12.41 -30.37 -3.08
N ARG A 7 -11.81 -30.37 -1.88
CA ARG A 7 -11.36 -29.12 -1.26
C ARG A 7 -9.94 -28.83 -1.78
N PRO A 8 -9.71 -27.73 -2.50
CA PRO A 8 -8.34 -27.30 -2.77
C PRO A 8 -7.69 -26.97 -1.42
N THR A 9 -6.49 -27.50 -1.19
CA THR A 9 -5.65 -27.17 -0.05
C THR A 9 -5.28 -25.69 -0.10
N MET A 10 -6.09 -24.86 0.58
CA MET A 10 -5.81 -23.44 0.79
C MET A 10 -4.68 -23.27 1.82
N SER A 11 -3.79 -22.31 1.60
CA SER A 11 -2.76 -21.93 2.58
C SER A 11 -3.44 -21.48 3.89
N GLN A 12 -3.21 -22.22 4.98
CA GLN A 12 -3.83 -22.01 6.29
C GLN A 12 -3.49 -20.65 6.96
N SER A 13 -2.58 -19.86 6.40
CA SER A 13 -2.06 -18.62 6.99
C SER A 13 -2.93 -17.37 6.81
N ARG A 14 -4.09 -17.45 6.13
CA ARG A 14 -4.88 -16.26 5.73
C ARG A 14 -6.26 -16.13 6.37
N LEU A 15 -6.62 -17.05 7.27
CA LEU A 15 -7.93 -17.08 7.91
C LEU A 15 -7.86 -16.36 9.26
N MET A 16 -8.67 -15.32 9.44
CA MET A 16 -8.90 -14.79 10.77
C MET A 16 -9.71 -15.82 11.58
N PRO A 17 -9.18 -16.36 12.70
CA PRO A 17 -9.82 -17.48 13.40
C PRO A 17 -11.10 -17.06 14.14
N GLN A 18 -11.20 -15.80 14.54
CA GLN A 18 -12.33 -15.22 15.25
C GLN A 18 -12.46 -13.74 14.92
N PRO A 19 -13.67 -13.16 14.96
CA PRO A 19 -13.84 -11.73 14.75
C PRO A 19 -13.10 -10.90 15.80
N ILE A 20 -12.63 -9.73 15.40
CA ILE A 20 -11.98 -8.74 16.26
C ILE A 20 -12.66 -7.39 16.13
N GLY A 21 -12.56 -6.53 17.14
CA GLY A 21 -13.04 -5.15 17.05
C GLY A 21 -12.21 -4.37 16.02
N LEU A 22 -12.85 -3.74 15.04
CA LEU A 22 -12.24 -2.78 14.11
C LEU A 22 -12.32 -1.36 14.68
N VAL A 23 -13.52 -0.95 15.08
CA VAL A 23 -13.78 0.33 15.74
C VAL A 23 -14.40 0.05 17.11
N LYS A 24 -13.82 0.60 18.17
CA LYS A 24 -14.39 0.56 19.51
C LYS A 24 -15.12 1.86 19.80
N ASN A 25 -16.24 1.76 20.51
CA ASN A 25 -16.93 2.90 21.11
C ASN A 25 -16.62 2.90 22.62
N VAL A 26 -15.72 3.77 23.06
CA VAL A 26 -15.26 3.87 24.45
C VAL A 26 -15.60 5.25 24.98
N CYS A 27 -16.45 5.32 26.01
CA CYS A 27 -16.83 6.57 26.67
C CYS A 27 -17.34 7.67 25.71
N GLY A 28 -18.06 7.28 24.66
CA GLY A 28 -18.59 8.22 23.65
C GLY A 28 -17.59 8.60 22.54
N SER A 29 -16.39 8.01 22.53
CA SER A 29 -15.37 8.24 21.50
C SER A 29 -15.14 6.98 20.66
N LEU A 30 -15.16 7.14 19.34
CA LEU A 30 -14.81 6.09 18.38
C LEU A 30 -13.30 6.01 18.20
N GLN A 31 -12.74 4.80 18.28
CA GLN A 31 -11.31 4.55 18.13
C GLN A 31 -11.05 3.29 17.31
N VAL A 32 -10.11 3.35 16.38
CA VAL A 32 -9.68 2.18 15.60
C VAL A 32 -8.78 1.28 16.43
N CYS A 33 -8.96 -0.03 16.29
CA CYS A 33 -8.13 -1.03 16.97
C CYS A 33 -6.86 -1.32 16.18
N LYS A 34 -5.70 -1.18 16.84
CA LYS A 34 -4.39 -1.42 16.23
C LYS A 34 -4.24 -2.83 15.65
N ASP A 35 -4.65 -3.86 16.40
CA ASP A 35 -4.57 -5.26 15.97
C ASP A 35 -5.38 -5.52 14.69
N ALA A 36 -6.52 -4.83 14.52
CA ALA A 36 -7.33 -4.95 13.30
C ALA A 36 -6.65 -4.30 12.09
N ILE A 37 -5.97 -3.17 12.30
CA ILE A 37 -5.19 -2.51 11.25
C ILE A 37 -3.97 -3.32 10.87
N GLU A 38 -3.25 -3.87 11.84
CA GLU A 38 -2.10 -4.74 11.59
C GLU A 38 -2.51 -5.97 10.76
N PHE A 39 -3.65 -6.59 11.10
CA PHE A 39 -4.19 -7.70 10.32
C PHE A 39 -4.55 -7.27 8.88
N LEU A 40 -5.22 -6.13 8.73
CA LEU A 40 -5.61 -5.60 7.42
C LEU A 40 -4.42 -5.23 6.54
N ASN A 41 -3.33 -4.71 7.13
CA ASN A 41 -2.08 -4.40 6.42
C ASN A 41 -1.45 -5.63 5.76
N GLY A 42 -1.71 -6.84 6.28
CA GLY A 42 -1.25 -8.09 5.69
C GLY A 42 -2.06 -8.56 4.47
N ILE A 43 -3.17 -7.91 4.14
CA ILE A 43 -4.07 -8.29 3.03
C ILE A 43 -3.86 -7.33 1.85
N ASN A 44 -3.15 -7.82 0.83
CA ASN A 44 -2.89 -7.10 -0.41
C ASN A 44 -3.94 -7.39 -1.49
N GLU A 45 -4.79 -8.40 -1.30
CA GLU A 45 -5.86 -8.73 -2.22
C GLU A 45 -7.01 -7.70 -2.16
N PRO A 46 -7.77 -7.54 -3.26
CA PRO A 46 -9.01 -6.77 -3.25
C PRO A 46 -10.03 -7.33 -2.26
N VAL A 47 -10.72 -6.44 -1.56
CA VAL A 47 -11.72 -6.81 -0.55
C VAL A 47 -13.15 -6.61 -1.05
N VAL A 48 -14.03 -7.56 -0.70
CA VAL A 48 -15.48 -7.43 -0.76
C VAL A 48 -15.96 -7.19 0.67
N VAL A 49 -16.58 -6.04 0.94
CA VAL A 49 -16.93 -5.67 2.32
C VAL A 49 -18.45 -5.71 2.50
N VAL A 50 -18.93 -6.54 3.43
CA VAL A 50 -20.35 -6.66 3.76
C VAL A 50 -20.57 -6.19 5.19
N SER A 51 -21.31 -5.10 5.35
CA SER A 51 -21.68 -4.57 6.67
C SER A 51 -23.11 -4.94 7.01
N VAL A 52 -23.39 -5.25 8.28
CA VAL A 52 -24.76 -5.40 8.78
C VAL A 52 -25.07 -4.35 9.83
N VAL A 53 -26.19 -3.66 9.65
CA VAL A 53 -26.69 -2.59 10.53
C VAL A 53 -28.15 -2.85 10.90
N GLY A 54 -28.63 -2.21 11.96
CA GLY A 54 -30.02 -2.32 12.42
C GLY A 54 -30.14 -2.35 13.94
N LEU A 55 -31.40 -2.34 14.41
CA LEU A 55 -31.71 -2.28 15.83
C LEU A 55 -30.99 -3.38 16.64
N TYR A 56 -30.76 -3.10 17.92
CA TYR A 56 -30.20 -4.11 18.82
C TYR A 56 -31.12 -5.35 18.89
N ARG A 57 -30.50 -6.53 19.04
CA ARG A 57 -31.17 -7.85 19.13
C ARG A 57 -32.02 -8.30 17.94
N THR A 58 -31.75 -7.82 16.73
CA THR A 58 -32.45 -8.30 15.52
C THR A 58 -31.80 -9.53 14.87
N GLY A 59 -30.72 -10.08 15.46
CA GLY A 59 -30.04 -11.27 14.93
C GLY A 59 -29.02 -10.99 13.81
N LYS A 60 -28.37 -9.82 13.84
CA LYS A 60 -27.32 -9.39 12.89
C LYS A 60 -26.12 -10.33 12.87
N SER A 61 -25.49 -10.52 14.03
CA SER A 61 -24.32 -11.38 14.21
C SER A 61 -24.56 -12.82 13.76
N TYR A 62 -25.80 -13.32 13.83
CA TYR A 62 -26.17 -14.63 13.31
C TYR A 62 -26.02 -14.69 11.78
N LEU A 63 -26.53 -13.69 11.06
CA LEU A 63 -26.39 -13.62 9.60
C LEU A 63 -24.92 -13.53 9.19
N MET A 64 -24.12 -12.77 9.93
CA MET A 64 -22.68 -12.65 9.66
C MET A 64 -21.93 -13.96 9.89
N ASN A 65 -22.27 -14.73 10.93
CA ASN A 65 -21.72 -16.07 11.12
C ASN A 65 -22.07 -17.01 9.95
N ARG A 66 -23.30 -16.92 9.42
CA ARG A 66 -23.71 -17.70 8.24
C ARG A 66 -22.96 -17.31 6.98
N LEU A 67 -22.75 -16.01 6.74
CA LEU A 67 -21.88 -15.54 5.65
C LEU A 67 -20.43 -16.00 5.83
N ALA A 68 -19.97 -16.17 7.07
CA ALA A 68 -18.65 -16.73 7.34
C ALA A 68 -18.57 -18.25 7.09
N GLY A 69 -19.70 -18.91 6.81
CA GLY A 69 -19.77 -20.37 6.72
C GLY A 69 -19.59 -21.07 8.06
N GLN A 70 -19.75 -20.36 9.19
CA GLN A 70 -19.54 -20.86 10.54
C GLN A 70 -20.83 -20.81 11.36
N GLN A 71 -20.95 -21.67 12.37
CA GLN A 71 -22.06 -21.58 13.34
C GLN A 71 -21.79 -20.51 14.40
N THR A 72 -20.51 -20.34 14.76
CA THR A 72 -20.03 -19.45 15.82
C THR A 72 -18.95 -18.52 15.28
N GLY A 73 -18.82 -17.35 15.89
CA GLY A 73 -17.83 -16.34 15.51
C GLY A 73 -18.13 -15.03 16.21
N PHE A 74 -18.96 -14.20 15.60
CA PHE A 74 -19.52 -13.02 16.26
C PHE A 74 -20.44 -13.48 17.40
N ALA A 75 -20.22 -12.93 18.59
CA ALA A 75 -20.93 -13.36 19.79
C ALA A 75 -22.43 -13.02 19.71
N LEU A 76 -23.32 -14.00 19.84
CA LEU A 76 -24.75 -13.72 19.94
C LEU A 76 -25.12 -13.23 21.36
N GLY A 77 -25.81 -12.09 21.41
CA GLY A 77 -26.38 -11.54 22.65
C GLY A 77 -27.71 -12.19 23.01
N ASN A 78 -27.78 -12.85 24.16
CA ASN A 78 -28.99 -13.47 24.72
C ASN A 78 -29.54 -12.75 25.96
N THR A 79 -28.89 -11.68 26.42
CA THR A 79 -29.26 -10.90 27.62
C THR A 79 -29.74 -9.48 27.26
N ILE A 80 -30.15 -8.71 28.28
CA ILE A 80 -30.61 -7.33 28.12
C ILE A 80 -29.46 -6.34 27.79
N GLU A 81 -28.21 -6.82 27.79
CA GLU A 81 -27.03 -6.02 27.50
C GLU A 81 -26.63 -6.15 26.02
N SER A 82 -26.22 -5.04 25.39
CA SER A 82 -25.63 -5.06 24.05
C SER A 82 -24.21 -5.62 24.11
N LYS A 83 -23.97 -6.75 23.42
CA LYS A 83 -22.64 -7.39 23.39
C LYS A 83 -21.70 -6.76 22.37
N THR A 84 -22.18 -6.45 21.17
CA THR A 84 -21.37 -5.82 20.12
C THR A 84 -21.27 -4.32 20.40
N LYS A 85 -20.06 -3.85 20.74
CA LYS A 85 -19.73 -2.43 20.90
C LYS A 85 -18.85 -1.96 19.74
N GLY A 86 -19.22 -0.85 19.11
CA GLY A 86 -18.58 -0.32 17.91
C GLY A 86 -18.80 -1.19 16.66
N ILE A 87 -17.74 -1.45 15.89
CA ILE A 87 -17.76 -2.24 14.64
C ILE A 87 -16.76 -3.38 14.78
N TRP A 88 -17.23 -4.60 14.60
CA TRP A 88 -16.41 -5.81 14.60
C TRP A 88 -16.19 -6.31 13.19
N MET A 89 -15.03 -6.90 12.94
CA MET A 89 -14.59 -7.35 11.63
C MET A 89 -14.19 -8.81 11.66
N TRP A 90 -14.55 -9.54 10.60
CA TRP A 90 -14.08 -10.89 10.35
C TRP A 90 -13.66 -11.05 8.89
N CYS A 91 -12.38 -11.33 8.66
CA CYS A 91 -11.81 -11.48 7.32
C CYS A 91 -11.61 -12.96 6.97
N ILE A 92 -12.20 -13.39 5.86
CA ILE A 92 -12.08 -14.75 5.34
C ILE A 92 -11.84 -14.75 3.83
N PRO A 93 -11.22 -15.79 3.25
CA PRO A 93 -11.18 -15.98 1.81
C PRO A 93 -12.59 -15.94 1.22
N HIS A 94 -12.76 -15.23 0.11
CA HIS A 94 -14.07 -15.14 -0.53
C HIS A 94 -14.51 -16.53 -1.04
N PRO A 95 -15.70 -17.04 -0.67
CA PRO A 95 -16.10 -18.42 -0.96
C PRO A 95 -16.17 -18.77 -2.45
N THR A 96 -16.58 -17.81 -3.29
CA THR A 96 -16.79 -17.99 -4.74
C THR A 96 -15.84 -17.22 -5.65
N LYS A 97 -15.00 -16.31 -5.10
CA LYS A 97 -14.16 -15.38 -5.89
C LYS A 97 -12.70 -15.55 -5.48
N ALA A 98 -11.97 -16.42 -6.19
CA ALA A 98 -10.58 -16.72 -5.86
C ALA A 98 -9.69 -15.46 -5.89
N GLY A 99 -8.75 -15.36 -4.95
CA GLY A 99 -7.85 -14.20 -4.85
C GLY A 99 -8.50 -12.93 -4.30
N GLN A 100 -9.70 -13.02 -3.72
CA GLN A 100 -10.36 -11.93 -3.01
C GLN A 100 -10.64 -12.30 -1.55
N THR A 101 -10.72 -11.28 -0.71
CA THR A 101 -11.04 -11.43 0.72
C THR A 101 -12.44 -10.89 1.00
N LEU A 102 -13.28 -11.68 1.65
CA LEU A 102 -14.57 -11.25 2.17
C LEU A 102 -14.36 -10.69 3.58
N VAL A 103 -14.72 -9.42 3.76
CA VAL A 103 -14.65 -8.70 5.04
C VAL A 103 -16.07 -8.51 5.55
N LEU A 104 -16.37 -9.14 6.69
CA LEU A 104 -17.66 -9.08 7.34
C LEU A 104 -17.60 -8.06 8.47
N LEU A 105 -18.43 -7.01 8.42
CA LEU A 105 -18.52 -5.98 9.45
C LEU A 105 -19.85 -6.08 10.21
N ASP A 106 -19.78 -6.53 11.47
CA ASP A 106 -20.94 -6.57 12.38
C ASP A 106 -20.94 -5.33 13.27
N THR A 107 -22.02 -4.55 13.21
CA THR A 107 -22.11 -3.30 13.96
C THR A 107 -22.86 -3.47 15.27
N GLU A 108 -22.53 -2.59 16.21
CA GLU A 108 -23.33 -2.33 17.39
C GLU A 108 -24.80 -2.04 17.01
N GLY A 109 -25.72 -2.51 17.85
CA GLY A 109 -27.15 -2.33 17.62
C GLY A 109 -27.60 -0.90 17.87
N LEU A 110 -28.32 -0.33 16.90
CA LEU A 110 -28.87 1.03 16.99
C LEU A 110 -29.97 1.09 18.05
N GLY A 111 -30.08 2.23 18.75
CA GLY A 111 -31.17 2.51 19.69
C GLY A 111 -31.13 1.75 21.02
N ASP A 112 -29.94 1.35 21.47
CA ASP A 112 -29.77 0.71 22.79
C ASP A 112 -29.90 1.75 23.92
N VAL A 113 -30.93 1.58 24.75
CA VAL A 113 -31.37 2.50 25.81
C VAL A 113 -30.29 2.73 26.88
N ASN A 114 -29.39 1.76 27.08
CA ASN A 114 -28.34 1.86 28.10
C ASN A 114 -27.14 2.74 27.68
N LYS A 115 -27.12 3.23 26.43
CA LYS A 115 -25.97 3.98 25.88
C LYS A 115 -25.94 5.46 26.26
N GLY A 116 -27.09 6.11 26.44
CA GLY A 116 -27.19 7.55 26.72
C GLY A 116 -26.70 8.51 25.62
N ASP A 117 -26.01 8.02 24.57
CA ASP A 117 -25.45 8.85 23.48
C ASP A 117 -25.85 8.33 22.09
N SER A 118 -26.91 8.91 21.53
CA SER A 118 -27.43 8.60 20.19
C SER A 118 -26.52 9.09 19.05
N LYS A 119 -25.55 9.96 19.32
CA LYS A 119 -24.67 10.55 18.29
C LYS A 119 -23.74 9.51 17.68
N ASN A 120 -23.27 8.56 18.48
CA ASN A 120 -22.40 7.49 18.01
C ASN A 120 -23.12 6.46 17.13
N ASP A 121 -24.44 6.29 17.29
CA ASP A 121 -25.22 5.40 16.42
C ASP A 121 -25.24 5.90 14.97
N GLY A 122 -25.38 7.21 14.76
CA GLY A 122 -25.27 7.84 13.44
C GLY A 122 -23.89 7.64 12.81
N TRP A 123 -22.82 7.86 13.58
CA TRP A 123 -21.45 7.64 13.07
C TRP A 123 -21.15 6.18 12.76
N ILE A 124 -21.61 5.23 13.57
CA ILE A 124 -21.46 3.79 13.30
C ILE A 124 -22.18 3.43 12.00
N PHE A 125 -23.37 3.98 11.78
CA PHE A 125 -24.12 3.80 10.54
C PHE A 125 -23.35 4.37 9.33
N CYS A 126 -22.86 5.60 9.42
CA CYS A 126 -22.06 6.24 8.36
C CYS A 126 -20.78 5.47 8.05
N LEU A 127 -20.04 5.01 9.07
CA LEU A 127 -18.85 4.17 8.87
C LEU A 127 -19.20 2.84 8.19
N ALA A 128 -20.31 2.20 8.57
CA ALA A 128 -20.76 0.96 7.94
C ALA A 128 -21.09 1.15 6.46
N VAL A 129 -21.71 2.27 6.09
CA VAL A 129 -21.99 2.66 4.69
C VAL A 129 -20.68 2.91 3.94
N LEU A 130 -19.80 3.76 4.48
CA LEU A 130 -18.57 4.19 3.81
C LEU A 130 -17.60 3.04 3.55
N LEU A 131 -17.46 2.12 4.51
CA LEU A 131 -16.52 1.01 4.41
C LEU A 131 -17.06 -0.15 3.56
N SER A 132 -18.37 -0.28 3.38
CA SER A 132 -18.97 -1.45 2.72
C SER A 132 -19.05 -1.38 1.20
N SER A 133 -19.05 -2.54 0.56
CA SER A 133 -19.56 -2.78 -0.79
C SER A 133 -21.05 -3.11 -0.78
N THR A 134 -21.53 -3.76 0.28
CA THR A 134 -22.94 -4.11 0.47
C THR A 134 -23.33 -3.84 1.91
N LEU A 135 -24.40 -3.07 2.10
CA LEU A 135 -24.98 -2.75 3.38
C LEU A 135 -26.25 -3.58 3.59
N VAL A 136 -26.22 -4.43 4.60
CA VAL A 136 -27.36 -5.24 5.03
C VAL A 136 -28.07 -4.50 6.16
N TYR A 137 -29.27 -3.98 5.91
CA TYR A 137 -30.13 -3.44 6.95
C TYR A 137 -31.06 -4.53 7.48
N ASN A 138 -30.90 -4.87 8.76
CA ASN A 138 -31.60 -5.98 9.40
C ASN A 138 -32.65 -5.47 10.41
N SER A 139 -33.93 -5.65 10.06
CA SER A 139 -35.09 -5.31 10.90
C SER A 139 -35.91 -6.55 11.28
N ARG A 140 -36.91 -6.37 12.14
CA ARG A 140 -37.86 -7.43 12.53
C ARG A 140 -39.29 -7.03 12.15
N GLY A 141 -40.13 -8.01 11.87
CA GLY A 141 -41.55 -7.82 11.58
C GLY A 141 -41.79 -7.46 10.13
N THR A 142 -42.23 -6.23 9.86
CA THR A 142 -42.65 -5.77 8.53
C THR A 142 -42.00 -4.44 8.18
N ILE A 143 -41.97 -4.09 6.90
CA ILE A 143 -41.57 -2.76 6.42
C ILE A 143 -42.79 -1.83 6.50
N ASP A 144 -43.08 -1.35 7.71
CA ASP A 144 -44.08 -0.32 7.93
C ASP A 144 -43.43 1.08 7.90
N ASN A 145 -44.24 2.12 8.15
CA ASN A 145 -43.71 3.48 8.16
C ASN A 145 -42.72 3.70 9.30
N ASP A 146 -42.92 3.06 10.45
CA ASP A 146 -42.04 3.21 11.60
C ASP A 146 -40.69 2.54 11.35
N ALA A 147 -40.66 1.40 10.66
CA ALA A 147 -39.43 0.74 10.21
C ALA A 147 -38.60 1.65 9.28
N ILE A 148 -39.25 2.38 8.37
CA ILE A 148 -38.57 3.34 7.49
C ILE A 148 -38.12 4.59 8.26
N GLN A 149 -38.94 5.10 9.19
CA GLN A 149 -38.55 6.25 10.04
C GLN A 149 -37.43 5.89 11.02
N ASN A 150 -37.37 4.64 11.49
CA ASN A 150 -36.24 4.11 12.27
C ASN A 150 -34.93 4.09 11.45
N LEU A 151 -35.01 4.25 10.13
CA LEU A 151 -33.88 4.47 9.23
C LEU A 151 -33.53 5.96 9.05
N HIS A 152 -33.95 6.85 9.96
CA HIS A 152 -33.59 8.28 9.94
C HIS A 152 -32.08 8.54 9.82
N TYR A 153 -31.22 7.61 10.24
CA TYR A 153 -29.78 7.71 10.02
C TYR A 153 -29.41 7.87 8.53
N VAL A 154 -30.22 7.33 7.61
CA VAL A 154 -30.03 7.54 6.17
C VAL A 154 -30.31 8.99 5.77
N THR A 155 -31.22 9.68 6.44
CA THR A 155 -31.45 11.12 6.20
C THR A 155 -30.36 12.00 6.81
N GLU A 156 -29.68 11.52 7.86
CA GLU A 156 -28.55 12.23 8.47
C GLU A 156 -27.25 12.10 7.66
N ILE A 157 -27.15 11.14 6.73
CA ILE A 157 -25.96 10.94 5.90
C ILE A 157 -25.57 12.23 5.17
N SER A 158 -26.53 12.98 4.61
CA SER A 158 -26.25 14.22 3.89
C SER A 158 -25.68 15.32 4.78
N GLU A 159 -25.95 15.28 6.08
CA GLU A 159 -25.39 16.22 7.06
C GLU A 159 -23.97 15.79 7.50
N GLN A 160 -23.72 14.48 7.54
CA GLN A 160 -22.49 13.88 8.08
C GLN A 160 -21.41 13.60 7.02
N ILE A 161 -21.79 13.46 5.75
CA ILE A 161 -20.91 13.07 4.64
C ILE A 161 -21.03 14.06 3.49
N LYS A 162 -19.89 14.61 3.08
CA LYS A 162 -19.72 15.39 1.86
C LYS A 162 -18.99 14.57 0.80
N ILE A 163 -19.38 14.72 -0.45
CA ILE A 163 -18.70 14.03 -1.56
C ILE A 163 -17.48 14.82 -2.00
N ARG A 164 -17.63 16.14 -2.15
CA ARG A 164 -16.58 17.05 -2.59
C ARG A 164 -16.12 17.95 -1.45
N SER A 165 -14.92 18.48 -1.59
CA SER A 165 -14.39 19.47 -0.66
C SER A 165 -15.10 20.82 -0.86
N PRO A 166 -15.36 21.59 0.21
CA PRO A 166 -16.11 22.85 0.15
C PRO A 166 -15.43 23.96 -0.67
N SER A 167 -14.22 23.72 -1.17
CA SER A 167 -13.50 24.60 -2.09
C SER A 167 -13.89 24.43 -3.56
N ALA A 168 -14.77 23.48 -3.89
CA ALA A 168 -15.33 23.30 -5.23
C ALA A 168 -16.71 23.97 -5.29
N GLU A 169 -16.83 25.06 -6.07
CA GLU A 169 -18.11 25.75 -6.29
C GLU A 169 -19.10 24.82 -7.02
N ALA A 170 -20.08 24.27 -6.30
CA ALA A 170 -21.21 23.53 -6.87
C ALA A 170 -22.43 23.60 -5.93
N ASP A 171 -23.63 23.53 -6.52
CA ASP A 171 -24.91 23.56 -5.80
C ASP A 171 -25.12 22.27 -4.97
N GLU A 172 -25.57 22.41 -3.71
CA GLU A 172 -25.79 21.31 -2.76
C GLU A 172 -26.77 20.23 -3.29
N GLU A 173 -27.68 20.59 -4.21
CA GLU A 173 -28.64 19.67 -4.83
C GLU A 173 -27.97 18.66 -5.81
N GLU A 174 -26.84 19.01 -6.44
CA GLU A 174 -26.11 18.10 -7.34
C GLU A 174 -25.27 17.05 -6.59
N GLU A 175 -24.95 17.27 -5.31
CA GLU A 175 -24.15 16.32 -4.51
C GLU A 175 -24.96 15.07 -4.14
N GLY A 176 -26.24 15.21 -3.81
CA GLY A 176 -27.11 14.08 -3.45
C GLY A 176 -27.19 12.99 -4.54
N SER A 177 -27.10 13.40 -5.81
CA SER A 177 -27.13 12.50 -6.97
C SER A 177 -25.83 11.71 -7.18
N GLN A 178 -24.71 12.15 -6.59
CA GLN A 178 -23.40 11.52 -6.76
C GLN A 178 -23.13 10.41 -5.74
N PHE A 179 -23.91 10.31 -4.65
CA PHE A 179 -23.76 9.24 -3.64
C PHE A 179 -23.91 7.84 -4.25
N VAL A 180 -24.81 7.70 -5.23
CA VAL A 180 -25.09 6.45 -5.95
C VAL A 180 -23.84 5.79 -6.56
N HIS A 181 -22.79 6.57 -6.84
CA HIS A 181 -21.56 6.06 -7.44
C HIS A 181 -20.57 5.43 -6.45
N PHE A 182 -20.70 5.74 -5.15
CA PHE A 182 -19.72 5.36 -4.13
C PHE A 182 -20.32 4.56 -2.98
N PHE A 183 -21.64 4.57 -2.86
CA PHE A 183 -22.36 3.90 -1.81
C PHE A 183 -22.57 2.42 -2.12
N PRO A 184 -22.71 1.59 -1.08
CA PRO A 184 -22.85 0.15 -1.22
C PRO A 184 -24.20 -0.23 -1.85
N SER A 185 -24.30 -1.45 -2.37
CA SER A 185 -25.63 -2.05 -2.61
C SER A 185 -26.40 -2.16 -1.29
N PHE A 186 -27.70 -1.88 -1.31
CA PHE A 186 -28.56 -1.94 -0.13
C PHE A 186 -29.36 -3.24 -0.12
N VAL A 187 -29.29 -4.00 0.98
CA VAL A 187 -30.05 -5.23 1.18
C VAL A 187 -30.88 -5.10 2.45
N TRP A 188 -32.21 -5.09 2.32
CA TRP A 188 -33.11 -5.09 3.46
C TRP A 188 -33.47 -6.54 3.84
N VAL A 189 -32.99 -6.96 5.01
CA VAL A 189 -33.35 -8.24 5.63
C VAL A 189 -34.44 -8.03 6.67
N VAL A 190 -35.62 -8.58 6.40
CA VAL A 190 -36.79 -8.52 7.29
C VAL A 190 -36.92 -9.84 8.03
N ARG A 191 -36.61 -9.84 9.33
CA ARG A 191 -36.64 -11.04 10.17
C ARG A 191 -38.02 -11.26 10.79
N ASP A 192 -38.31 -12.52 11.11
CA ASP A 192 -39.55 -12.93 11.77
C ASP A 192 -40.82 -12.51 10.98
N PHE A 193 -40.74 -12.59 9.65
CA PHE A 193 -41.82 -12.21 8.74
C PHE A 193 -42.97 -13.21 8.82
N THR A 194 -44.19 -12.71 9.01
CA THR A 194 -45.39 -13.52 9.27
C THR A 194 -46.52 -13.29 8.27
N LEU A 195 -46.37 -12.33 7.34
CA LEU A 195 -47.39 -12.00 6.35
C LEU A 195 -47.24 -12.87 5.10
N SER A 196 -48.34 -13.05 4.37
CA SER A 196 -48.29 -13.55 2.98
C SER A 196 -47.90 -12.40 2.05
N LEU A 197 -46.92 -12.62 1.16
CA LEU A 197 -46.52 -11.67 0.13
C LEU A 197 -47.58 -11.60 -0.98
N GLU A 198 -48.71 -10.95 -0.67
CA GLU A 198 -49.82 -10.73 -1.58
C GLU A 198 -50.23 -9.26 -1.58
N PHE A 199 -50.35 -8.67 -2.77
CA PHE A 199 -50.83 -7.31 -2.95
C PHE A 199 -51.92 -7.30 -4.02
N GLN A 200 -53.09 -6.73 -3.69
CA GLN A 200 -54.26 -6.71 -4.58
C GLN A 200 -54.66 -8.09 -5.13
N GLY A 201 -54.56 -9.14 -4.30
CA GLY A 201 -54.92 -10.51 -4.65
C GLY A 201 -53.91 -11.21 -5.58
N LYS A 202 -52.74 -10.62 -5.83
CA LYS A 202 -51.64 -11.23 -6.59
C LYS A 202 -50.46 -11.49 -5.67
N LYS A 203 -49.79 -12.62 -5.88
CA LYS A 203 -48.49 -12.89 -5.24
C LYS A 203 -47.46 -11.89 -5.74
N VAL A 204 -46.70 -11.33 -4.83
CA VAL A 204 -45.59 -10.41 -5.11
C VAL A 204 -44.28 -10.99 -4.61
N THR A 205 -43.16 -10.57 -5.20
CA THR A 205 -41.82 -10.92 -4.70
C THR A 205 -41.44 -10.07 -3.49
N GLU A 206 -40.36 -10.46 -2.79
CA GLU A 206 -39.77 -9.67 -1.71
C GLU A 206 -39.30 -8.30 -2.21
N ASP A 207 -38.74 -8.24 -3.41
CA ASP A 207 -38.27 -6.98 -4.02
C ASP A 207 -39.46 -6.08 -4.38
N GLU A 208 -40.52 -6.63 -4.95
CA GLU A 208 -41.76 -5.87 -5.21
C GLU A 208 -42.40 -5.36 -3.91
N TYR A 209 -42.31 -6.14 -2.82
CA TYR A 209 -42.75 -5.69 -1.50
C TYR A 209 -41.95 -4.48 -1.00
N LEU A 210 -40.62 -4.48 -1.19
CA LEU A 210 -39.77 -3.33 -0.86
C LEU A 210 -40.10 -2.11 -1.73
N ASP A 211 -40.29 -2.28 -3.04
CA ASP A 211 -40.66 -1.21 -3.96
C ASP A 211 -41.99 -0.55 -3.56
N LEU A 212 -42.97 -1.35 -3.14
CA LEU A 212 -44.24 -0.86 -2.63
C LEU A 212 -44.06 -0.05 -1.34
N ALA A 213 -43.18 -0.48 -0.43
CA ALA A 213 -42.91 0.22 0.83
C ALA A 213 -42.16 1.55 0.63
N LEU A 214 -41.30 1.62 -0.40
CA LEU A 214 -40.53 2.81 -0.77
C LEU A 214 -41.29 3.77 -1.69
N LYS A 215 -42.53 3.46 -2.07
CA LYS A 215 -43.32 4.31 -2.96
C LYS A 215 -43.60 5.69 -2.36
N LEU A 216 -43.21 6.73 -3.11
CA LEU A 216 -43.42 8.13 -2.72
C LEU A 216 -44.89 8.55 -2.82
N LYS A 217 -45.30 9.45 -1.94
CA LYS A 217 -46.62 10.09 -1.98
C LYS A 217 -46.54 11.40 -2.75
N LYS A 218 -47.56 11.68 -3.56
CA LYS A 218 -47.69 12.94 -4.30
C LYS A 218 -48.20 14.05 -3.38
N GLY A 219 -47.60 15.24 -3.51
CA GLY A 219 -48.01 16.46 -2.81
C GLY A 219 -46.82 17.14 -2.13
N VAL A 220 -47.03 18.36 -1.63
CA VAL A 220 -45.96 19.23 -1.08
C VAL A 220 -46.15 19.57 0.40
N SER A 221 -47.09 18.92 1.09
CA SER A 221 -47.30 19.18 2.51
C SER A 221 -46.14 18.65 3.36
N LYS A 222 -45.84 19.28 4.50
CA LYS A 222 -44.79 18.84 5.42
C LYS A 222 -44.88 17.35 5.77
N LYS A 223 -46.08 16.85 6.08
CA LYS A 223 -46.33 15.42 6.36
C LYS A 223 -45.95 14.48 5.21
N ILE A 224 -46.07 14.95 3.97
CA ILE A 224 -45.68 14.19 2.78
C ILE A 224 -44.17 14.24 2.61
N SER A 225 -43.55 15.40 2.84
CA SER A 225 -42.09 15.56 2.85
C SER A 225 -41.43 14.64 3.89
N ASP A 226 -41.91 14.66 5.13
CA ASP A 226 -41.38 13.81 6.22
C ASP A 226 -41.54 12.30 5.93
N TYR A 227 -42.58 11.94 5.18
CA TYR A 227 -42.81 10.57 4.70
C TYR A 227 -41.89 10.20 3.54
N ASN A 228 -41.70 11.10 2.57
CA ASN A 228 -40.93 10.84 1.35
C ASN A 228 -39.42 10.88 1.61
N LEU A 229 -38.92 11.78 2.46
CA LEU A 229 -37.49 12.03 2.65
C LEU A 229 -36.65 10.76 2.88
N PRO A 230 -36.95 9.89 3.88
CA PRO A 230 -36.15 8.67 4.08
C PRO A 230 -36.25 7.71 2.88
N ARG A 231 -37.37 7.70 2.14
CA ARG A 231 -37.55 6.85 0.96
C ARG A 231 -36.74 7.37 -0.22
N GLU A 232 -36.75 8.67 -0.44
CA GLU A 232 -35.93 9.36 -1.44
C GLU A 232 -34.44 9.13 -1.17
N CYS A 233 -33.99 9.26 0.08
CA CYS A 233 -32.60 8.98 0.42
C CYS A 233 -32.22 7.52 0.12
N ILE A 234 -33.06 6.52 0.47
CA ILE A 234 -32.78 5.12 0.14
C ILE A 234 -32.70 4.90 -1.40
N GLN A 235 -33.60 5.51 -2.15
CA GLN A 235 -33.66 5.37 -3.61
C GLN A 235 -32.50 6.08 -4.32
N ASN A 236 -32.08 7.25 -3.81
CA ASN A 236 -31.08 8.08 -4.47
C ASN A 236 -29.64 7.77 -4.02
N TYR A 237 -29.43 7.34 -2.77
CA TYR A 237 -28.09 7.11 -2.25
C TYR A 237 -27.55 5.74 -2.61
N PHE A 238 -28.40 4.71 -2.67
CA PHE A 238 -27.94 3.34 -2.92
C PHE A 238 -28.23 2.93 -4.37
N PRO A 239 -27.23 2.41 -5.13
CA PRO A 239 -27.39 2.08 -6.54
C PRO A 239 -28.33 0.90 -6.82
N SER A 240 -28.55 0.05 -5.83
CA SER A 240 -29.41 -1.13 -5.95
C SER A 240 -30.04 -1.45 -4.60
N GLN A 241 -31.32 -1.84 -4.61
CA GLN A 241 -32.05 -2.30 -3.44
C GLN A 241 -32.49 -3.75 -3.64
N LYS A 242 -32.26 -4.59 -2.63
CA LYS A 242 -32.68 -6.00 -2.59
C LYS A 242 -33.43 -6.28 -1.29
N CYS A 243 -34.44 -7.14 -1.31
CA CYS A 243 -35.15 -7.57 -0.11
C CYS A 243 -35.07 -9.07 0.12
N PHE A 244 -34.98 -9.47 1.39
CA PHE A 244 -35.17 -10.84 1.84
C PHE A 244 -36.09 -10.86 3.05
N VAL A 245 -37.13 -11.70 3.02
CA VAL A 245 -38.00 -11.94 4.16
C VAL A 245 -37.66 -13.30 4.78
N PHE A 246 -37.36 -13.31 6.07
CA PHE A 246 -37.01 -14.53 6.80
C PHE A 246 -38.19 -14.94 7.69
N PRO A 247 -38.66 -16.20 7.60
CA PRO A 247 -39.59 -16.73 8.58
C PRO A 247 -38.94 -16.85 9.96
N LEU A 248 -39.73 -17.17 10.97
CA LEU A 248 -39.18 -17.46 12.29
C LEU A 248 -38.20 -18.66 12.20
N PRO A 249 -37.00 -18.54 12.77
CA PRO A 249 -35.99 -19.60 12.71
C PRO A 249 -36.36 -20.84 13.54
N THR A 250 -37.11 -20.64 14.61
CA THR A 250 -37.54 -21.64 15.59
C THR A 250 -38.72 -21.09 16.37
N PRO A 251 -39.54 -21.92 17.05
CA PRO A 251 -40.52 -21.44 18.01
C PRO A 251 -39.90 -20.52 19.09
N PRO A 252 -40.65 -19.51 19.60
CA PRO A 252 -40.13 -18.49 20.51
C PRO A 252 -39.41 -19.03 21.76
N GLU A 253 -39.87 -20.16 22.28
CA GLU A 253 -39.33 -20.82 23.48
C GLU A 253 -37.85 -21.23 23.33
N ASN A 254 -37.41 -21.48 22.08
CA ASN A 254 -36.06 -21.94 21.77
C ASN A 254 -35.13 -20.83 21.25
N MET A 255 -35.64 -19.60 21.06
CA MET A 255 -34.88 -18.48 20.48
C MET A 255 -33.58 -18.16 21.24
N ALA A 256 -33.58 -18.31 22.57
CA ALA A 256 -32.40 -18.07 23.40
C ALA A 256 -31.24 -19.05 23.14
N ARG A 257 -31.53 -20.19 22.51
CA ARG A 257 -30.57 -21.28 22.25
C ARG A 257 -30.18 -21.38 20.78
N LEU A 258 -30.53 -20.39 19.95
CA LEU A 258 -30.42 -20.44 18.48
C LEU A 258 -29.04 -20.89 17.97
N GLU A 259 -27.93 -20.52 18.62
CA GLU A 259 -26.57 -20.98 18.24
C GLU A 259 -26.38 -22.49 18.38
N SER A 260 -27.07 -23.11 19.34
CA SER A 260 -26.91 -24.52 19.71
C SER A 260 -27.99 -25.42 19.11
N LEU A 261 -28.97 -24.85 18.40
CA LEU A 261 -30.05 -25.63 17.78
C LEU A 261 -29.57 -26.25 16.47
N GLN A 262 -29.77 -27.57 16.34
CA GLN A 262 -29.52 -28.30 15.10
C GLN A 262 -30.75 -28.26 14.18
N ASP A 263 -31.95 -28.17 14.77
CA ASP A 263 -33.22 -28.24 14.05
C ASP A 263 -33.83 -26.84 13.89
N LEU A 264 -33.38 -26.12 12.86
CA LEU A 264 -34.01 -24.86 12.43
C LEU A 264 -35.10 -25.13 11.39
N VAL A 265 -36.07 -24.21 11.30
CA VAL A 265 -37.16 -24.30 10.33
C VAL A 265 -36.58 -24.40 8.90
N PRO A 266 -36.97 -25.39 8.08
CA PRO A 266 -36.37 -25.60 6.75
C PRO A 266 -36.44 -24.37 5.84
N GLY A 267 -37.59 -23.69 5.80
CA GLY A 267 -37.75 -22.45 5.01
C GLY A 267 -36.81 -21.34 5.46
N PHE A 268 -36.47 -21.25 6.76
CA PHE A 268 -35.49 -20.29 7.25
C PHE A 268 -34.07 -20.63 6.77
N LEU A 269 -33.70 -21.91 6.73
CA LEU A 269 -32.42 -22.38 6.22
C LEU A 269 -32.28 -22.14 4.71
N GLU A 270 -33.36 -22.39 3.95
CA GLU A 270 -33.42 -22.13 2.51
C GLU A 270 -33.22 -20.64 2.21
N THR A 271 -33.98 -19.75 2.86
CA THR A 271 -33.80 -18.29 2.73
C THR A 271 -32.39 -17.86 3.13
N THR A 272 -31.83 -18.44 4.19
CA THR A 272 -30.44 -18.16 4.61
C THR A 272 -29.45 -18.55 3.53
N GLY A 273 -29.63 -19.71 2.90
CA GLY A 273 -28.80 -20.17 1.77
C GLY A 273 -28.86 -19.21 0.59
N HIS A 274 -30.06 -18.84 0.15
CA HIS A 274 -30.26 -17.89 -0.96
C HIS A 274 -29.67 -16.51 -0.64
N PHE A 275 -29.82 -16.03 0.59
CA PHE A 275 -29.20 -14.78 1.04
C PHE A 275 -27.67 -14.85 0.94
N CYS A 276 -27.06 -15.91 1.48
CA CYS A 276 -25.59 -16.07 1.43
C CYS A 276 -25.09 -16.18 -0.01
N GLU A 277 -25.76 -16.97 -0.85
CA GLU A 277 -25.43 -17.10 -2.28
C GLU A 277 -25.50 -15.76 -3.00
N TYR A 278 -26.59 -15.01 -2.82
CA TYR A 278 -26.76 -13.68 -3.39
C TYR A 278 -25.61 -12.75 -2.98
N ILE A 279 -25.27 -12.68 -1.69
CA ILE A 279 -24.16 -11.86 -1.21
C ILE A 279 -22.83 -12.28 -1.85
N PHE A 280 -22.54 -13.58 -1.93
CA PHE A 280 -21.28 -14.04 -2.54
C PHE A 280 -21.21 -13.75 -4.04
N VAL A 281 -22.33 -13.79 -4.76
CA VAL A 281 -22.36 -13.53 -6.20
C VAL A 281 -22.36 -12.04 -6.49
N GLU A 282 -23.31 -11.29 -5.92
CA GLU A 282 -23.63 -9.92 -6.29
C GLU A 282 -22.78 -8.86 -5.57
N SER A 283 -22.25 -9.14 -4.37
CA SER A 283 -21.41 -8.15 -3.68
C SER A 283 -20.11 -7.91 -4.44
N ALA A 284 -19.94 -6.68 -4.93
CA ALA A 284 -18.77 -6.27 -5.69
C ALA A 284 -17.55 -6.00 -4.80
N VAL A 285 -16.36 -6.04 -5.40
CA VAL A 285 -15.13 -5.50 -4.77
C VAL A 285 -15.36 -4.04 -4.40
N LYS A 286 -14.92 -3.64 -3.21
CA LYS A 286 -15.02 -2.25 -2.76
C LYS A 286 -14.18 -1.36 -3.67
N LYS A 287 -14.78 -0.29 -4.17
CA LYS A 287 -14.11 0.67 -5.05
C LYS A 287 -14.12 2.07 -4.47
N LEU A 288 -13.07 2.81 -4.77
CA LEU A 288 -12.99 4.26 -4.56
C LEU A 288 -13.33 5.01 -5.85
N LYS A 289 -13.48 6.34 -5.73
CA LYS A 289 -13.62 7.23 -6.89
C LYS A 289 -12.48 7.02 -7.88
N GLY A 290 -12.80 6.85 -9.16
CA GLY A 290 -11.86 6.43 -10.20
C GLY A 290 -11.87 4.92 -10.49
N GLY A 291 -12.67 4.13 -9.76
CA GLY A 291 -12.83 2.69 -10.00
C GLY A 291 -11.72 1.82 -9.39
N HIS A 292 -10.85 2.41 -8.58
CA HIS A 292 -9.74 1.72 -7.92
C HIS A 292 -10.25 0.73 -6.89
N SER A 293 -9.75 -0.51 -6.98
CA SER A 293 -10.11 -1.58 -6.05
C SER A 293 -9.41 -1.38 -4.72
N VAL A 294 -10.16 -1.47 -3.63
CA VAL A 294 -9.64 -1.35 -2.26
C VAL A 294 -9.06 -2.70 -1.83
N THR A 295 -7.83 -2.68 -1.33
CA THR A 295 -7.18 -3.82 -0.67
C THR A 295 -7.48 -3.81 0.83
N GLY A 296 -7.10 -4.87 1.56
CA GLY A 296 -7.25 -4.86 3.02
C GLY A 296 -6.46 -3.75 3.68
N LYS A 297 -5.21 -3.52 3.26
CA LYS A 297 -4.38 -2.40 3.72
C LYS A 297 -5.08 -1.05 3.55
N MET A 298 -5.60 -0.79 2.35
CA MET A 298 -6.35 0.44 2.05
C MET A 298 -7.62 0.57 2.90
N LEU A 299 -8.35 -0.52 3.13
CA LEU A 299 -9.55 -0.52 3.99
C LEU A 299 -9.20 -0.11 5.43
N GLY A 300 -8.07 -0.59 5.96
CA GLY A 300 -7.59 -0.23 7.29
C GLY A 300 -7.29 1.26 7.41
N GLN A 301 -6.58 1.81 6.42
CA GLN A 301 -6.28 3.25 6.37
C GLN A 301 -7.53 4.10 6.21
N LEU A 302 -8.51 3.68 5.38
CA LEU A 302 -9.80 4.37 5.28
C LEU A 302 -10.53 4.40 6.63
N ALA A 303 -10.55 3.29 7.36
CA ALA A 303 -11.15 3.25 8.70
C ALA A 303 -10.45 4.23 9.66
N GLN A 304 -9.11 4.31 9.62
CA GLN A 304 -8.34 5.29 10.40
C GLN A 304 -8.71 6.73 10.02
N ILE A 305 -8.63 7.08 8.74
CA ILE A 305 -8.93 8.42 8.22
C ILE A 305 -10.33 8.86 8.64
N TYR A 306 -11.34 8.00 8.47
CA TYR A 306 -12.72 8.33 8.83
C TYR A 306 -12.90 8.51 10.34
N VAL A 307 -12.39 7.59 11.15
CA VAL A 307 -12.53 7.68 12.62
C VAL A 307 -11.78 8.90 13.16
N GLU A 308 -10.57 9.19 12.70
CA GLU A 308 -9.79 10.37 13.11
C GLU A 308 -10.49 11.69 12.73
N THR A 309 -11.12 11.73 11.54
CA THR A 309 -11.93 12.87 11.09
C THR A 309 -13.13 13.09 12.03
N ILE A 310 -13.84 12.01 12.38
CA ILE A 310 -14.98 12.05 13.32
C ILE A 310 -14.50 12.51 14.71
N SER A 311 -13.41 11.94 15.22
CA SER A 311 -12.86 12.29 16.54
C SER A 311 -12.43 13.75 16.63
N SER A 312 -12.02 14.34 15.50
CA SER A 312 -11.63 15.76 15.41
C SER A 312 -12.83 16.70 15.23
N GLY A 313 -14.06 16.18 15.12
CA GLY A 313 -15.28 16.96 14.92
C GLY A 313 -15.44 17.54 13.51
N ASN A 314 -14.66 17.03 12.55
CA ASN A 314 -14.74 17.43 11.14
C ASN A 314 -15.81 16.61 10.40
N VAL A 315 -16.34 17.16 9.32
CA VAL A 315 -17.27 16.46 8.42
C VAL A 315 -16.49 15.49 7.53
N LEU A 316 -17.04 14.29 7.30
CA LEU A 316 -16.42 13.29 6.44
C LEU A 316 -16.48 13.77 4.98
N CYS A 317 -15.35 13.81 4.29
CA CYS A 317 -15.29 14.13 2.86
C CYS A 317 -14.66 12.99 2.08
N LEU A 318 -15.38 12.43 1.11
CA LEU A 318 -14.91 11.31 0.29
C LEU A 318 -13.65 11.67 -0.52
N ASP A 319 -13.64 12.85 -1.15
CA ASP A 319 -12.50 13.30 -1.93
C ASP A 319 -11.24 13.50 -1.07
N ASN A 320 -11.39 14.10 0.12
CA ASN A 320 -10.27 14.25 1.06
C ASN A 320 -9.74 12.91 1.55
N ALA A 321 -10.61 11.94 1.83
CA ALA A 321 -10.19 10.62 2.26
C ALA A 321 -9.40 9.88 1.18
N VAL A 322 -9.81 9.98 -0.09
CA VAL A 322 -9.07 9.40 -1.22
C VAL A 322 -7.71 10.08 -1.40
N VAL A 323 -7.63 11.41 -1.24
CA VAL A 323 -6.36 12.15 -1.33
C VAL A 323 -5.42 11.79 -0.19
N ALA A 324 -5.92 11.73 1.04
CA ALA A 324 -5.13 11.33 2.21
C ALA A 324 -4.61 9.89 2.06
N LEU A 325 -5.46 8.97 1.57
CA LEU A 325 -5.08 7.60 1.29
C LEU A 325 -3.97 7.52 0.21
N ALA A 326 -4.13 8.25 -0.89
CA ALA A 326 -3.12 8.33 -1.96
C ALA A 326 -1.77 8.84 -1.44
N HIS A 327 -1.78 9.89 -0.62
CA HIS A 327 -0.56 10.39 0.00
C HIS A 327 0.13 9.33 0.85
N GLN A 328 -0.62 8.64 1.72
CA GLN A 328 -0.05 7.62 2.61
C GLN A 328 0.49 6.40 1.84
N GLU A 329 -0.28 5.87 0.88
CA GLU A 329 0.14 4.71 0.09
C GLU A 329 1.33 5.02 -0.81
N ASN A 330 1.34 6.18 -1.49
CA ASN A 330 2.47 6.54 -2.34
C ASN A 330 3.75 6.78 -1.52
N HIS A 331 3.65 7.42 -0.35
CA HIS A 331 4.81 7.60 0.52
C HIS A 331 5.38 6.24 0.96
N THR A 332 4.53 5.30 1.38
CA THR A 332 4.99 3.93 1.71
C THR A 332 5.60 3.23 0.50
N ALA A 333 4.99 3.36 -0.68
CA ALA A 333 5.51 2.76 -1.92
C ALA A 333 6.90 3.29 -2.30
N VAL A 334 7.17 4.60 -2.10
CA VAL A 334 8.50 5.18 -2.30
C VAL A 334 9.53 4.52 -1.37
N GLN A 335 9.21 4.37 -0.09
CA GLN A 335 10.12 3.79 0.89
C GLN A 335 10.41 2.30 0.61
N GLU A 336 9.37 1.52 0.26
CA GLU A 336 9.53 0.11 -0.07
C GLU A 336 10.35 -0.09 -1.36
N ALA A 337 10.07 0.71 -2.40
CA ALA A 337 10.82 0.68 -3.65
C ALA A 337 12.29 1.09 -3.46
N LEU A 338 12.54 2.13 -2.67
CA LEU A 338 13.89 2.58 -2.32
C LEU A 338 14.67 1.49 -1.58
N LYS A 339 14.02 0.82 -0.62
CA LYS A 339 14.64 -0.28 0.12
C LYS A 339 15.06 -1.42 -0.80
N VAL A 340 14.22 -1.81 -1.76
CA VAL A 340 14.56 -2.82 -2.77
C VAL A 340 15.78 -2.39 -3.59
N TYR A 341 15.86 -1.12 -4.00
CA TYR A 341 17.01 -0.59 -4.71
C TYR A 341 18.29 -0.64 -3.86
N GLN A 342 18.23 -0.17 -2.61
CA GLN A 342 19.36 -0.13 -1.67
C GLN A 342 19.91 -1.54 -1.41
N GLU A 343 19.04 -2.50 -1.07
CA GLU A 343 19.47 -3.88 -0.80
C GLU A 343 20.25 -4.49 -1.98
N ARG A 344 19.81 -4.20 -3.22
CA ARG A 344 20.48 -4.70 -4.43
C ARG A 344 21.78 -3.97 -4.74
N MET A 345 21.83 -2.66 -4.52
CA MET A 345 23.04 -1.87 -4.75
C MET A 345 24.10 -2.08 -3.67
N ASP A 346 23.70 -2.41 -2.44
CA ASP A 346 24.63 -2.81 -1.37
C ASP A 346 25.40 -4.09 -1.74
N GLU A 347 24.80 -5.03 -2.49
CA GLU A 347 25.51 -6.19 -3.05
C GLU A 347 26.62 -5.78 -4.04
N VAL A 348 26.43 -4.67 -4.77
CA VAL A 348 27.43 -4.10 -5.68
C VAL A 348 28.51 -3.36 -4.91
N LYS A 349 28.12 -2.58 -3.90
CA LYS A 349 29.02 -1.86 -2.98
C LYS A 349 30.04 -2.79 -2.33
N ASN A 350 29.63 -3.99 -1.93
CA ASN A 350 30.51 -5.01 -1.34
C ASN A 350 31.64 -5.49 -2.27
N LYS A 351 31.56 -5.19 -3.58
CA LYS A 351 32.56 -5.57 -4.58
C LYS A 351 33.48 -4.41 -4.98
N PHE A 352 33.35 -3.25 -4.34
CA PHE A 352 34.18 -2.10 -4.67
C PHE A 352 35.69 -2.37 -4.47
N PRO A 353 36.56 -1.84 -5.35
CA PRO A 353 36.22 -0.99 -6.49
C PRO A 353 35.81 -1.77 -7.75
N VAL A 354 34.83 -1.22 -8.49
CA VAL A 354 34.31 -1.76 -9.76
C VAL A 354 34.42 -0.74 -10.89
N SER A 355 34.29 -1.19 -12.15
CA SER A 355 34.27 -0.29 -13.31
C SER A 355 32.99 0.55 -13.34
N VAL A 356 33.07 1.75 -13.93
CA VAL A 356 31.90 2.62 -14.13
C VAL A 356 30.81 1.89 -14.92
N THR A 357 31.18 1.15 -15.97
CA THR A 357 30.20 0.40 -16.78
C THR A 357 29.38 -0.58 -15.96
N ASN A 358 30.00 -1.27 -15.01
CA ASN A 358 29.32 -2.30 -14.21
C ASN A 358 28.36 -1.64 -13.22
N ILE A 359 28.81 -0.65 -12.44
CA ILE A 359 27.96 0.03 -11.45
C ILE A 359 26.79 0.76 -12.11
N THR A 360 27.02 1.42 -13.26
CA THR A 360 25.98 2.09 -14.06
C THR A 360 24.96 1.09 -14.61
N SER A 361 25.39 -0.07 -15.10
CA SER A 361 24.48 -1.10 -15.63
C SER A 361 23.59 -1.72 -14.54
N GLU A 362 24.14 -1.99 -13.35
CA GLU A 362 23.36 -2.50 -12.23
C GLU A 362 22.43 -1.43 -11.66
N HIS A 363 22.86 -0.16 -11.59
CA HIS A 363 22.01 0.97 -11.24
C HIS A 363 20.77 1.05 -12.15
N GLN A 364 20.94 1.06 -13.47
CA GLN A 364 19.81 1.13 -14.42
C GLN A 364 18.85 -0.05 -14.25
N LYS A 365 19.37 -1.25 -14.01
CA LYS A 365 18.58 -2.47 -13.81
C LYS A 365 17.79 -2.42 -12.51
N PHE A 366 18.41 -2.04 -11.39
CA PHE A 366 17.75 -1.98 -10.10
C PHE A 366 16.85 -0.76 -9.93
N SER A 367 17.14 0.35 -10.61
CA SER A 367 16.24 1.50 -10.73
C SER A 367 14.93 1.09 -11.41
N LYS A 368 14.99 0.38 -12.54
CA LYS A 368 13.80 -0.20 -13.21
C LYS A 368 13.01 -1.15 -12.31
N LEU A 369 13.71 -1.98 -11.53
CA LEU A 369 13.08 -2.89 -10.57
C LEU A 369 12.34 -2.11 -9.47
N ALA A 370 12.98 -1.08 -8.90
CA ALA A 370 12.36 -0.23 -7.90
C ALA A 370 11.15 0.54 -8.44
N SER A 371 11.25 1.10 -9.66
CA SER A 371 10.09 1.72 -10.33
C SER A 371 8.96 0.71 -10.53
N SER A 372 9.27 -0.54 -10.94
CA SER A 372 8.25 -1.58 -11.06
C SER A 372 7.61 -1.95 -9.73
N GLU A 373 8.36 -1.92 -8.63
CA GLU A 373 7.83 -2.20 -7.30
C GLU A 373 6.92 -1.06 -6.81
N PHE A 374 7.36 0.20 -7.00
CA PHE A 374 6.56 1.38 -6.74
C PHE A 374 5.21 1.32 -7.48
N MET A 375 5.21 1.02 -8.78
CA MET A 375 3.98 0.99 -9.58
C MET A 375 2.96 -0.07 -9.13
N LYS A 376 3.37 -1.12 -8.40
CA LYS A 376 2.43 -2.13 -7.85
C LYS A 376 1.65 -1.59 -6.66
N HIS A 377 2.24 -0.68 -5.90
CA HIS A 377 1.71 -0.19 -4.63
C HIS A 377 1.27 1.27 -4.68
N SER A 378 1.71 2.03 -5.69
CA SER A 378 1.30 3.41 -5.90
C SER A 378 -0.20 3.51 -6.21
N PHE A 379 -0.83 4.53 -5.66
CA PHE A 379 -2.24 4.82 -5.80
C PHE A 379 -2.45 6.30 -6.10
N LYS A 380 -3.07 6.61 -7.26
CA LYS A 380 -3.48 7.97 -7.65
C LYS A 380 -2.34 9.00 -7.66
N ASP A 381 -1.15 8.62 -8.13
CA ASP A 381 -0.03 9.55 -8.40
C ASP A 381 -0.17 10.22 -9.78
N ASP A 382 -1.30 10.89 -10.02
CA ASP A 382 -1.67 11.38 -11.36
C ASP A 382 -0.67 12.41 -11.94
N LYS A 383 0.05 13.13 -11.05
CA LYS A 383 1.09 14.11 -11.41
C LYS A 383 2.49 13.51 -11.52
N GLY A 384 2.65 12.26 -11.09
CA GLY A 384 3.95 11.58 -10.99
C GLY A 384 4.88 12.22 -9.97
N ASP A 385 4.35 12.85 -8.91
CA ASP A 385 5.16 13.60 -7.95
C ASP A 385 5.93 12.64 -7.04
N TYR A 386 5.32 11.52 -6.63
CA TYR A 386 5.98 10.50 -5.83
C TYR A 386 6.93 9.64 -6.66
N LEU A 387 6.60 9.39 -7.93
CA LEU A 387 7.56 8.75 -8.83
C LEU A 387 8.82 9.62 -9.03
N LYS A 388 8.66 10.94 -9.19
CA LYS A 388 9.80 11.87 -9.25
C LYS A 388 10.59 11.88 -7.95
N GLU A 389 9.91 11.83 -6.80
CA GLU A 389 10.56 11.70 -5.50
C GLU A 389 11.41 10.43 -5.41
N LEU A 390 10.87 9.27 -5.79
CA LEU A 390 11.61 8.01 -5.84
C LEU A 390 12.85 8.10 -6.72
N VAL A 391 12.69 8.60 -7.95
CA VAL A 391 13.81 8.76 -8.90
C VAL A 391 14.88 9.68 -8.32
N LYS A 392 14.49 10.79 -7.70
CA LYS A 392 15.42 11.71 -7.04
C LYS A 392 16.21 11.02 -5.94
N VAL A 393 15.53 10.33 -5.01
CA VAL A 393 16.22 9.68 -3.87
C VAL A 393 17.11 8.52 -4.35
N ILE A 394 16.72 7.80 -5.40
CA ILE A 394 17.56 6.78 -6.06
C ILE A 394 18.82 7.41 -6.63
N ASN A 395 18.70 8.55 -7.31
CA ASN A 395 19.83 9.26 -7.92
C ASN A 395 20.78 9.81 -6.85
N ASP A 396 20.26 10.44 -5.80
CA ASP A 396 21.06 10.93 -4.66
C ASP A 396 21.85 9.77 -4.01
N TYR A 397 21.24 8.60 -3.84
CA TYR A 397 21.94 7.42 -3.32
C TYR A 397 22.98 6.86 -4.31
N TYR A 398 22.69 6.87 -5.61
CA TYR A 398 23.64 6.44 -6.65
C TYR A 398 24.88 7.33 -6.71
N GLU A 399 24.72 8.65 -6.61
CA GLU A 399 25.84 9.60 -6.56
C GLU A 399 26.78 9.30 -5.40
N ASN A 400 26.23 9.06 -4.20
CA ASN A 400 27.01 8.66 -3.02
C ASN A 400 27.80 7.35 -3.27
N LEU A 401 27.19 6.35 -3.93
CA LEU A 401 27.88 5.11 -4.27
C LEU A 401 29.02 5.30 -5.26
N ILE A 402 28.89 6.24 -6.20
CA ILE A 402 29.97 6.57 -7.14
C ILE A 402 31.16 7.16 -6.38
N GLU A 403 30.93 8.07 -5.44
CA GLU A 403 31.97 8.65 -4.59
C GLU A 403 32.67 7.58 -3.73
N GLU A 404 31.90 6.67 -3.13
CA GLU A 404 32.47 5.56 -2.36
C GLU A 404 33.31 4.61 -3.24
N ASN A 405 32.88 4.32 -4.46
CA ASN A 405 33.63 3.50 -5.41
C ASN A 405 34.93 4.20 -5.85
N GLU A 406 34.90 5.52 -6.04
CA GLU A 406 36.11 6.32 -6.30
C GLU A 406 37.10 6.23 -5.15
N MET A 407 36.65 6.43 -3.92
CA MET A 407 37.50 6.33 -2.73
C MET A 407 38.11 4.93 -2.59
N ALA A 408 37.33 3.86 -2.84
CA ALA A 408 37.84 2.49 -2.81
C ALA A 408 38.90 2.25 -3.91
N SER A 409 38.66 2.80 -5.11
CA SER A 409 39.61 2.71 -6.22
C SER A 409 40.91 3.43 -5.91
N GLU A 410 40.82 4.66 -5.41
CA GLU A 410 41.97 5.46 -5.05
C GLU A 410 42.84 4.77 -3.99
N ARG A 411 42.20 4.27 -2.93
CA ARG A 411 42.88 3.58 -1.81
C ARG A 411 43.65 2.36 -2.32
N LYS A 412 42.98 1.51 -3.12
CA LYS A 412 43.58 0.32 -3.72
C LYS A 412 44.74 0.66 -4.66
N CYS A 413 44.60 1.68 -5.50
CA CYS A 413 45.64 2.10 -6.43
C CYS A 413 46.87 2.64 -5.70
N LYS A 414 46.68 3.41 -4.62
CA LYS A 414 47.77 3.93 -3.79
C LYS A 414 48.51 2.82 -3.06
N GLU A 415 47.80 1.85 -2.50
CA GLU A 415 48.40 0.66 -1.87
C GLU A 415 49.22 -0.15 -2.89
N LEU A 416 48.63 -0.44 -4.06
CA LEU A 416 49.31 -1.16 -5.12
C LEU A 416 50.59 -0.46 -5.60
N LEU A 417 50.55 0.86 -5.83
CA LEU A 417 51.74 1.61 -6.25
C LEU A 417 52.81 1.65 -5.15
N LYS A 418 52.39 1.76 -3.88
CA LYS A 418 53.31 1.71 -2.74
C LYS A 418 54.05 0.37 -2.69
N ASP A 419 53.33 -0.73 -2.88
CA ASP A 419 53.90 -2.08 -2.85
C ASP A 419 54.79 -2.32 -4.07
N LEU A 420 54.36 -1.97 -5.28
CA LEU A 420 55.16 -2.14 -6.49
C LEU A 420 56.44 -1.29 -6.48
N PHE A 421 56.43 -0.16 -5.78
CA PHE A 421 57.57 0.75 -5.70
C PHE A 421 58.49 0.47 -4.51
N SER A 422 58.18 -0.48 -3.62
CA SER A 422 58.97 -0.74 -2.41
C SER A 422 60.44 -1.02 -2.74
N ASP A 423 60.68 -1.95 -3.67
CA ASP A 423 62.01 -2.40 -4.04
C ASP A 423 62.79 -1.27 -4.71
N MET A 424 62.13 -0.52 -5.60
CA MET A 424 62.74 0.63 -6.25
C MET A 424 63.10 1.72 -5.24
N ASN A 425 62.27 1.95 -4.22
CA ASN A 425 62.51 2.92 -3.17
C ASN A 425 63.69 2.54 -2.27
N GLU A 426 63.87 1.26 -1.96
CA GLU A 426 65.05 0.77 -1.23
C GLU A 426 66.35 1.00 -2.02
N ARG A 427 66.34 0.64 -3.31
CA ARG A 427 67.47 0.87 -4.22
C ARG A 427 67.81 2.35 -4.35
N LEU A 428 66.80 3.22 -4.30
CA LEU A 428 66.96 4.66 -4.31
C LEU A 428 67.61 5.19 -3.03
N GLN A 429 67.20 4.69 -1.86
CA GLN A 429 67.81 5.02 -0.57
C GLN A 429 69.25 4.53 -0.46
N ASN A 430 69.57 3.40 -1.08
CA ASN A 430 70.93 2.84 -1.17
C ASN A 430 71.82 3.59 -2.17
N GLY A 431 71.28 4.58 -2.90
CA GLY A 431 72.03 5.38 -3.87
C GLY A 431 72.41 4.63 -5.15
N GLU A 432 71.73 3.54 -5.48
CA GLU A 432 72.05 2.71 -6.66
C GLU A 432 71.85 3.47 -7.97
N TYR A 433 70.85 4.35 -8.04
CA TYR A 433 70.58 5.19 -9.21
C TYR A 433 71.49 6.43 -9.30
N SER A 434 72.27 6.74 -8.26
CA SER A 434 73.21 7.87 -8.24
C SER A 434 74.58 7.52 -8.87
N GLN A 435 74.70 6.31 -9.44
CA GLN A 435 75.92 5.84 -10.10
C GLN A 435 75.94 6.24 -11.58
N CYS A 436 77.09 6.04 -12.24
CA CYS A 436 77.26 6.32 -13.67
C CYS A 436 76.32 5.43 -14.50
N GLY A 437 75.44 6.01 -15.33
CA GLY A 437 74.39 5.28 -16.07
C GLY A 437 73.13 4.95 -15.24
N GLY A 438 73.02 5.48 -14.03
CA GLY A 438 71.91 5.19 -13.11
C GLY A 438 70.56 5.73 -13.58
N TYR A 439 70.50 6.78 -14.42
CA TYR A 439 69.23 7.31 -14.91
C TYR A 439 68.52 6.33 -15.87
N GLU A 440 69.27 5.63 -16.73
CA GLU A 440 68.69 4.64 -17.64
C GLU A 440 68.10 3.45 -16.86
N ILE A 441 68.78 3.00 -15.82
CA ILE A 441 68.32 1.94 -14.92
C ILE A 441 67.04 2.40 -14.19
N TYR A 442 67.02 3.63 -13.67
CA TYR A 442 65.85 4.22 -13.02
C TYR A 442 64.63 4.23 -13.96
N CYS A 443 64.79 4.72 -15.20
CA CYS A 443 63.71 4.73 -16.18
C CYS A 443 63.19 3.33 -16.49
N ARG A 444 64.08 2.36 -16.69
CA ARG A 444 63.69 0.97 -16.98
C ARG A 444 62.87 0.37 -15.84
N ASP A 445 63.33 0.55 -14.61
CA ASP A 445 62.68 -0.04 -13.43
C ASP A 445 61.32 0.65 -13.14
N ARG A 446 61.25 1.99 -13.30
CA ARG A 446 60.00 2.75 -13.26
C ARG A 446 59.01 2.26 -14.32
N ASP A 447 59.45 2.14 -15.57
CA ASP A 447 58.58 1.75 -16.68
C ASP A 447 58.07 0.30 -16.51
N ALA A 448 58.88 -0.58 -15.90
CA ALA A 448 58.47 -1.92 -15.50
C ALA A 448 57.36 -1.89 -14.42
N ILE A 449 57.50 -1.03 -13.39
CA ILE A 449 56.47 -0.82 -12.36
C ILE A 449 55.17 -0.30 -12.97
N ILE A 450 55.24 0.70 -13.87
CA ILE A 450 54.07 1.22 -14.58
C ILE A 450 53.38 0.11 -15.38
N ALA A 451 54.16 -0.72 -16.08
CA ALA A 451 53.63 -1.84 -16.85
C ALA A 451 53.01 -2.93 -15.98
N GLN A 452 53.53 -3.16 -14.78
CA GLN A 452 52.95 -4.09 -13.80
C GLN A 452 51.66 -3.51 -13.18
N TYR A 453 51.69 -2.26 -12.77
CA TYR A 453 50.52 -1.53 -12.25
C TYR A 453 49.36 -1.59 -13.24
N ARG A 454 49.60 -1.32 -14.53
CA ARG A 454 48.56 -1.37 -15.56
C ARG A 454 48.00 -2.78 -15.78
N ARG A 455 48.82 -3.83 -15.62
CA ARG A 455 48.39 -5.23 -15.74
C ARG A 455 47.50 -5.71 -14.60
N GLU A 456 47.60 -5.12 -13.41
CA GLU A 456 46.82 -5.55 -12.25
C GLU A 456 45.30 -5.37 -12.47
N PRO A 457 44.45 -6.39 -12.26
CA PRO A 457 43.01 -6.25 -12.45
C PRO A 457 42.34 -5.45 -11.31
N ASN A 458 41.09 -5.04 -11.54
CA ASN A 458 40.19 -4.53 -10.48
C ASN A 458 40.72 -3.29 -9.74
N LYS A 459 41.40 -2.37 -10.43
CA LYS A 459 41.87 -1.09 -9.86
C LYS A 459 40.76 -0.06 -9.66
N GLY A 460 39.68 -0.17 -10.42
CA GLY A 460 38.53 0.75 -10.36
C GLY A 460 38.65 1.91 -11.35
N VAL A 461 38.15 3.07 -10.93
CA VAL A 461 37.86 4.24 -11.78
C VAL A 461 38.83 5.42 -11.59
N LYS A 462 39.83 5.27 -10.71
CA LYS A 462 40.88 6.27 -10.42
C LYS A 462 42.28 5.77 -10.81
N ALA A 463 42.37 4.77 -11.69
CA ALA A 463 43.62 4.08 -11.92
C ALA A 463 44.65 4.97 -12.63
N GLU A 464 44.23 5.73 -13.64
CA GLU A 464 45.14 6.62 -14.38
C GLU A 464 45.35 7.94 -13.64
N ALA A 465 44.33 8.43 -12.91
CA ALA A 465 44.45 9.61 -12.04
C ALA A 465 45.51 9.42 -10.94
N VAL A 466 45.43 8.32 -10.17
CA VAL A 466 46.40 8.03 -9.10
C VAL A 466 47.80 7.79 -9.66
N LEU A 467 47.91 7.16 -10.84
CA LEU A 467 49.20 6.99 -11.51
C LEU A 467 49.79 8.34 -11.95
N ASN A 468 48.97 9.25 -12.47
CA ASN A 468 49.42 10.59 -12.85
C ASN A 468 49.94 11.37 -11.64
N ASP A 469 49.20 11.37 -10.53
CA ASP A 469 49.63 12.00 -9.28
C ASP A 469 50.96 11.42 -8.78
N PHE A 470 51.08 10.09 -8.79
CA PHE A 470 52.30 9.39 -8.39
C PHE A 470 53.52 9.80 -9.22
N LEU A 471 53.39 9.86 -10.55
CA LEU A 471 54.49 10.27 -11.44
C LEU A 471 54.85 11.75 -11.26
N ASN A 472 53.87 12.62 -11.06
CA ASN A 472 54.12 14.04 -10.82
C ASN A 472 54.87 14.28 -9.49
N LEU A 473 54.53 13.55 -8.43
CA LEU A 473 55.22 13.64 -7.14
C LEU A 473 56.69 13.22 -7.23
N ARG A 474 57.03 12.29 -8.12
CA ARG A 474 58.40 11.77 -8.30
C ARG A 474 59.21 12.53 -9.35
N LYS A 475 58.65 13.55 -9.99
CA LYS A 475 59.34 14.33 -11.03
C LYS A 475 60.64 14.99 -10.54
N ALA A 476 60.64 15.52 -9.32
CA ALA A 476 61.83 16.14 -8.74
C ALA A 476 62.94 15.11 -8.47
N GLU A 477 62.55 13.89 -8.05
CA GLU A 477 63.46 12.78 -7.84
C GLU A 477 64.10 12.31 -9.15
N ALA A 478 63.28 12.07 -10.19
CA ALA A 478 63.76 11.68 -11.52
C ALA A 478 64.74 12.72 -12.09
N ASN A 479 64.42 14.02 -11.96
CA ASN A 479 65.31 15.10 -12.35
C ASN A 479 66.62 15.08 -11.54
N GLY A 480 66.55 14.87 -10.23
CA GLY A 480 67.74 14.77 -9.38
C GLY A 480 68.72 13.68 -9.85
N ILE A 481 68.19 12.51 -10.23
CA ILE A 481 68.96 11.39 -10.77
C ILE A 481 69.54 11.74 -12.15
N LEU A 482 68.75 12.36 -13.03
CA LEU A 482 69.18 12.77 -14.37
C LEU A 482 70.40 13.71 -14.33
N TYR A 483 70.39 14.70 -13.44
CA TYR A 483 71.47 15.68 -13.32
C TYR A 483 72.69 15.11 -12.56
N ALA A 484 72.50 14.10 -11.71
CA ALA A 484 73.59 13.41 -11.02
C ALA A 484 74.37 12.45 -11.93
N ASP A 485 73.76 11.95 -13.01
CA ASP A 485 74.39 10.99 -13.92
C ASP A 485 75.49 11.63 -14.78
N LYS A 486 76.72 11.12 -14.63
CA LYS A 486 77.92 11.61 -15.32
C LYS A 486 78.12 10.99 -16.71
N MET A 487 77.36 9.96 -17.09
CA MET A 487 77.40 9.38 -18.45
C MET A 487 76.66 10.24 -19.47
N LEU A 488 75.73 11.09 -19.03
CA LEU A 488 74.88 11.89 -19.90
C LEU A 488 75.51 13.26 -20.20
N THR A 489 75.56 13.63 -21.48
CA THR A 489 75.92 14.99 -21.89
C THR A 489 74.77 15.96 -21.63
N GLU A 490 75.02 17.26 -21.71
CA GLU A 490 73.97 18.27 -21.57
C GLU A 490 72.86 18.12 -22.63
N ASN A 491 73.23 17.68 -23.84
CA ASN A 491 72.26 17.42 -24.91
C ASN A 491 71.42 16.16 -24.61
N ASP A 492 72.04 15.10 -24.08
CA ASP A 492 71.30 13.89 -23.68
C ASP A 492 70.31 14.20 -22.56
N ARG A 493 70.69 15.03 -21.58
CA ARG A 493 69.79 15.47 -20.50
C ARG A 493 68.59 16.24 -21.03
N LYS A 494 68.80 17.21 -21.93
CA LYS A 494 67.71 17.96 -22.58
C LYS A 494 66.77 17.02 -23.35
N PHE A 495 67.33 16.06 -24.08
CA PHE A 495 66.52 15.06 -24.80
C PHE A 495 65.68 14.19 -23.84
N GLN A 496 66.25 13.72 -22.73
CA GLN A 496 65.49 12.94 -21.74
C GLN A 496 64.40 13.77 -21.05
N GLU A 497 64.67 15.04 -20.73
CA GLU A 497 63.63 15.93 -20.18
C GLU A 497 62.45 16.12 -21.14
N GLU A 498 62.70 16.27 -22.45
CA GLU A 498 61.64 16.36 -23.46
C GLU A 498 60.85 15.05 -23.56
N LYS A 499 61.54 13.90 -23.55
CA LYS A 499 60.92 12.57 -23.55
C LYS A 499 60.03 12.37 -22.32
N GLU A 500 60.49 12.77 -21.15
CA GLU A 500 59.75 12.66 -19.89
C GLU A 500 58.55 13.61 -19.84
N LYS A 501 58.70 14.84 -20.36
CA LYS A 501 57.56 15.77 -20.56
C LYS A 501 56.51 15.17 -21.49
N ALA A 502 56.92 14.53 -22.59
CA ALA A 502 55.99 13.88 -23.51
C ALA A 502 55.25 12.71 -22.84
N ALA A 503 55.95 11.88 -22.07
CA ALA A 503 55.34 10.77 -21.34
C ALA A 503 54.33 11.23 -20.27
N LEU A 504 54.63 12.29 -19.51
CA LEU A 504 53.70 12.88 -18.54
C LEU A 504 52.47 13.47 -19.24
N LEU A 505 52.64 14.09 -20.40
CA LEU A 505 51.52 14.60 -21.20
C LEU A 505 50.61 13.45 -21.68
N GLU A 506 51.21 12.35 -22.16
CA GLU A 506 50.46 11.16 -22.56
C GLU A 506 49.70 10.54 -21.37
N GLN A 507 50.30 10.51 -20.19
CA GLN A 507 49.64 10.05 -18.97
C GLN A 507 48.45 10.93 -18.60
N LYS A 508 48.62 12.25 -18.68
CA LYS A 508 47.53 13.19 -18.45
C LYS A 508 46.37 12.98 -19.43
N CYS A 509 46.66 12.73 -20.71
CA CYS A 509 45.62 12.38 -21.68
C CYS A 509 44.86 11.08 -21.33
N LYS A 510 45.52 10.11 -20.68
CA LYS A 510 44.86 8.87 -20.22
C LYS A 510 43.93 9.13 -19.03
N GLU A 511 44.35 9.94 -18.07
CA GLU A 511 43.50 10.39 -16.95
C GLU A 511 42.27 11.17 -17.44
N GLU A 512 42.46 12.11 -18.37
CA GLU A 512 41.35 12.87 -18.97
C GLU A 512 40.36 11.94 -19.69
N LYS A 513 40.87 10.92 -20.38
CA LYS A 513 40.04 9.90 -21.03
C LYS A 513 39.27 9.03 -20.02
N GLU A 514 39.89 8.63 -18.91
CA GLU A 514 39.23 7.91 -17.80
C GLU A 514 38.08 8.74 -17.23
N THR A 515 38.35 10.03 -16.95
CA THR A 515 37.35 10.98 -16.45
C THR A 515 36.20 11.19 -17.43
N ARG A 516 36.51 11.34 -18.72
CA ARG A 516 35.47 11.51 -19.76
C ARG A 516 34.55 10.30 -19.88
N ILE A 517 35.11 9.09 -19.90
CA ILE A 517 34.33 7.84 -19.97
C ILE A 517 33.41 7.75 -18.75
N LYS A 518 33.91 8.13 -17.56
CA LYS A 518 33.10 8.15 -16.35
C LYS A 518 31.91 9.09 -16.47
N VAL A 519 32.14 10.35 -16.86
CA VAL A 519 31.09 11.36 -17.01
C VAL A 519 30.06 10.93 -18.05
N GLU A 520 30.51 10.42 -19.21
CA GLU A 520 29.63 9.94 -20.29
C GLU A 520 28.71 8.81 -19.80
N ARG A 521 29.25 7.83 -19.07
CA ARG A 521 28.45 6.73 -18.50
C ARG A 521 27.49 7.16 -17.42
N MET A 522 27.87 8.14 -16.59
CA MET A 522 26.97 8.70 -15.57
C MET A 522 25.79 9.43 -16.22
N LEU A 523 26.03 10.18 -17.31
CA LEU A 523 24.98 10.86 -18.06
C LEU A 523 24.03 9.89 -18.78
N GLU A 524 24.52 8.72 -19.22
CA GLU A 524 23.66 7.67 -19.81
C GLU A 524 22.76 6.97 -18.76
N ALA A 525 23.08 7.07 -17.47
CA ALA A 525 22.31 6.47 -16.39
C ALA A 525 21.31 7.41 -15.71
N ALA A 526 21.56 8.71 -15.75
CA ALA A 526 20.64 9.74 -15.28
C ALA A 526 19.38 9.80 -16.15
#